data_AF-A0A7L2QKX8-F1
#
_entry.id   AF-A0A7L2QKX8-F1
#
_cell.length_a   1.000
_cell.length_b   1.000
_cell.length_c   1.000
_cell.angle_alpha   90.00
_cell.angle_beta   90.00
_cell.angle_gamma   90.00
#
_symmetry.space_group_name_H-M   'P 1'
#
loop_
_entity.id
_entity.type
_entity.pdbx_description
1 polymer ?
#
loop_
_entity_poly.entity_id
_entity_poly.type
_entity_poly.pdbx_seq_one_letter_code
_entity_poly.pdbx_strand_id
1 'polypeptide(L)' 'SQVIYTVRDPKDVLVSLFHFARIFRPYKDPGSLEEFMEKFLEGDGAELGDFGEIWGDLGV' A
#
# COMPACT_ATOMS: atom_id res chain seq x y z
N SER A 1 2.46 27.53 -9.69
CA SER A 1 2.47 26.46 -8.68
C SER A 1 3.75 25.66 -8.81
N GLN A 2 4.42 25.35 -7.71
CA GLN A 2 5.59 24.46 -7.70
C GLN A 2 5.21 23.14 -7.05
N VAL A 3 5.69 22.03 -7.64
CA VAL A 3 5.51 20.67 -7.13
C VAL A 3 6.88 20.15 -6.71
N ILE A 4 6.95 19.53 -5.54
CA ILE A 4 8.15 18.85 -5.06
C ILE A 4 7.89 17.35 -5.15
N TYR A 5 8.75 16.64 -5.88
CA TYR A 5 8.69 15.19 -6.05
C TYR A 5 9.83 14.52 -5.30
N THR A 6 9.51 13.44 -4.57
CA THR A 6 10.49 12.66 -3.79
C THR A 6 10.46 11.21 -4.22
N VAL A 7 11.63 10.60 -4.32
CA VAL A 7 11.80 9.19 -4.65
C VAL A 7 12.55 8.46 -3.56
N ARG A 8 12.29 7.16 -3.42
CA ARG A 8 12.96 6.24 -2.51
C ARG A 8 13.27 4.95 -3.26
N ASP A 9 14.27 4.19 -2.80
CA ASP A 9 14.54 2.84 -3.33
C ASP A 9 13.25 1.99 -3.27
N PRO A 10 12.89 1.29 -4.37
CA PRO A 10 11.62 0.59 -4.47
C PRO A 10 11.49 -0.59 -3.48
N LYS A 11 12.58 -1.24 -3.09
CA LYS A 11 12.55 -2.31 -2.07
C LYS A 11 12.18 -1.74 -0.70
N ASP A 12 12.67 -0.54 -0.45
CA ASP A 12 12.46 0.24 0.75
C ASP A 12 11.01 0.75 0.84
N VAL A 13 10.43 1.16 -0.30
CA VAL A 13 9.00 1.47 -0.44
C VAL A 13 8.15 0.23 -0.18
N LEU A 14 8.49 -0.91 -0.80
CA LEU A 14 7.80 -2.19 -0.63
C LEU A 14 7.71 -2.60 0.84
N VAL A 15 8.85 -2.66 1.53
CA VAL A 15 8.91 -3.09 2.95
C VAL A 15 8.11 -2.12 3.83
N SER A 16 8.21 -0.82 3.58
CA SER A 16 7.43 0.19 4.31
C SER A 16 5.93 0.00 4.10
N LEU A 17 5.50 -0.26 2.87
CA LEU A 17 4.09 -0.46 2.52
C LEU A 17 3.54 -1.76 3.13
N PHE A 18 4.33 -2.84 3.10
CA PHE A 18 3.96 -4.12 3.73
C PHE A 18 3.67 -3.96 5.23
N HIS A 19 4.55 -3.27 5.97
CA HIS A 19 4.32 -3.04 7.39
C HIS A 19 3.15 -2.08 7.64
N PHE A 20 2.97 -1.07 6.80
CA PHE A 20 1.83 -0.17 6.88
C PHE A 20 0.50 -0.93 6.68
N ALA A 21 0.43 -1.79 5.66
CA ALA A 21 -0.72 -2.65 5.37
C ALA A 21 -1.09 -3.55 6.56
N ARG A 22 -0.09 -4.08 7.28
CA ARG A 22 -0.32 -4.93 8.47
C ARG A 22 -0.85 -4.17 9.68
N ILE A 23 -0.53 -2.89 9.82
CA ILE A 23 -0.87 -2.10 11.01
C ILE A 23 -2.19 -1.35 10.82
N PHE A 24 -2.49 -0.94 9.59
CA PHE A 24 -3.65 -0.15 9.28
C PHE A 24 -4.86 -1.04 9.06
N ARG A 25 -5.76 -1.06 10.06
CA ARG A 25 -6.91 -1.99 10.15
C ARG A 25 -7.85 -2.04 8.94
N PRO A 26 -8.06 -0.95 8.17
CA PRO A 26 -8.86 -1.02 6.95
C PRO A 26 -8.25 -1.86 5.83
N TYR A 27 -6.94 -2.12 5.83
CA TYR A 27 -6.35 -3.03 4.84
C TYR A 27 -6.59 -4.49 5.22
N LYS A 28 -6.77 -5.31 4.19
CA LYS A 28 -6.76 -6.77 4.32
C LYS A 28 -5.35 -7.21 4.74
N ASP A 29 -5.26 -8.37 5.38
CA ASP A 29 -3.97 -8.96 5.73
C ASP A 29 -3.14 -9.14 4.43
N PRO A 30 -1.95 -8.51 4.32
CA PRO A 30 -1.13 -8.60 3.12
C PRO A 30 -0.46 -9.97 2.92
N GLY A 31 -0.59 -10.90 3.89
CA GLY A 31 0.00 -12.23 3.80
C GLY A 31 1.52 -12.22 4.00
N SER A 32 2.23 -13.05 3.25
CA SER A 32 3.70 -13.08 3.29
C SER A 32 4.31 -11.92 2.50
N LEU A 33 5.55 -11.55 2.84
CA LEU A 33 6.26 -10.50 2.10
C LEU A 33 6.50 -10.88 0.62
N GLU A 34 6.65 -12.17 0.32
CA GLU A 34 6.87 -12.67 -1.03
C GLU A 34 5.62 -12.50 -1.89
N GLU A 35 4.46 -12.93 -1.40
CA GLU A 35 3.16 -12.70 -2.07
C GLU A 35 2.87 -11.21 -2.25
N PHE A 36 3.17 -10.40 -1.24
CA PHE A 36 3.02 -8.95 -1.31
C PHE A 36 3.95 -8.32 -2.36
N MET A 37 5.19 -8.81 -2.47
CA MET A 37 6.16 -8.37 -3.47
C MET A 37 5.71 -8.71 -4.89
N GLU A 38 5.26 -9.94 -5.13
CA GLU A 38 4.77 -10.35 -6.46
C GLU A 38 3.66 -9.41 -6.93
N LYS A 39 2.67 -9.15 -6.08
CA LYS A 39 1.57 -8.22 -6.38
C LYS A 39 2.03 -6.76 -6.57
N PHE A 40 2.96 -6.30 -5.74
CA PHE A 40 3.56 -4.96 -5.90
C PHE A 40 4.25 -4.81 -7.26
N LEU A 41 4.93 -5.85 -7.73
CA LEU A 41 5.61 -5.87 -9.03
C LEU A 41 4.64 -6.00 -10.22
N GLU A 42 3.49 -6.65 -10.03
CA GLU A 42 2.40 -6.67 -11.01
C GLU A 42 1.77 -5.28 -11.22
N GLY A 43 2.03 -4.34 -10.29
CA GLY A 43 1.53 -2.98 -10.35
C GLY A 43 0.06 -2.85 -9.94
N ASP A 44 -0.52 -3.90 -9.36
CA ASP A 44 -1.86 -3.87 -8.81
C ASP A 44 -1.84 -3.24 -7.41
N GLY A 45 -2.39 -2.03 -7.31
CA GLY A 45 -2.50 -1.28 -6.05
C GLY A 45 -3.57 -1.82 -5.10
N ALA A 46 -4.30 -2.87 -5.47
CA ALA A 46 -5.44 -3.42 -4.73
C ALA A 46 -5.12 -3.97 -3.33
N GLU A 47 -3.84 -4.17 -2.98
CA GLU A 47 -3.42 -4.46 -1.60
C GLU A 47 -3.74 -3.31 -0.63
N LEU A 48 -3.84 -2.08 -1.14
CA LEU A 48 -4.37 -0.94 -0.40
C LEU A 48 -5.90 -0.89 -0.43
N GLY A 49 -6.59 -1.99 -0.76
CA GLY A 49 -8.05 -1.99 -0.94
C GLY A 49 -8.51 -1.06 -2.07
N ASP A 50 -9.81 -1.09 -2.35
CA ASP A 50 -10.40 0.04 -3.07
C ASP A 50 -10.34 1.23 -2.11
N PHE A 51 -9.58 2.27 -2.47
CA PHE A 51 -9.53 3.50 -1.69
C PHE A 51 -10.94 4.00 -1.39
N GLY A 52 -11.89 3.88 -2.34
CA GLY A 52 -13.29 4.26 -2.12
C GLY A 52 -13.96 3.53 -0.95
N GLU A 53 -13.68 2.23 -0.79
CA GLU A 53 -14.17 1.41 0.32
C GLU A 53 -13.51 1.84 1.64
N ILE A 54 -12.20 2.10 1.65
CA ILE A 54 -11.45 2.54 2.84
C ILE A 54 -11.91 3.91 3.34
N TRP A 55 -12.12 4.87 2.44
CA TRP A 55 -12.64 6.19 2.83
C TRP A 55 -14.08 6.09 3.33
N GLY A 56 -14.89 5.20 2.73
CA GLY A 56 -16.23 4.86 3.21
C GLY A 56 -16.23 4.30 4.64
N ASP A 57 -15.33 3.37 4.96
CA ASP A 57 -15.18 2.78 6.31
C ASP A 57 -14.65 3.78 7.35
N LEU A 58 -13.85 4.75 6.92
CA LEU A 58 -13.35 5.83 7.77
C LEU A 58 -14.37 6.96 7.98
N GLY A 59 -15.50 6.93 7.27
CA GLY A 59 -16.58 7.91 7.38
C GLY A 59 -16.18 9.32 6.90
N VAL A 60 -15.32 9.40 5.87
CA VAL A 60 -14.80 10.66 5.28
C VAL A 60 -15.38 10.92 3.91
#